data_AF-A0A517QB09-F1
#
_entry.id   AF-A0A517QB09-F1
#
_cell.length_a   1.000
_cell.length_b   1.000
_cell.length_c   1.000
_cell.angle_alpha   90.00
_cell.angle_beta   90.00
_cell.angle_gamma   90.00
#
_symmetry.space_group_name_H-M   'P 1'
#
loop_
_entity.id
_entity.type
_entity.pdbx_description
1 polymer ?
#
loop_
_entity_poly.entity_id
_entity_poly.type
_entity_poly.pdbx_seq_one_letter_code
_entity_poly.pdbx_strand_id
1 'polypeptide(L)'
;MWSRVVEFMLGCWLAISPFVFTPGEQGPESPLIIWLCAILVIVFGLASYWNPLRHLHLANVLVALAMIGYGRFAVSAPVPPALQNLILTGLLLLMFALVPNRASQPPRCWYEKSPG
;
A
#
# COMPACT_ATOMS: atom_id res chain seq x y z
N MET A 1 -12.79 -3.37 6.62
CA MET A 1 -11.65 -3.99 7.34
C MET A 1 -10.73 -4.78 6.42
N TRP A 2 -11.25 -5.63 5.53
CA TRP A 2 -10.42 -6.42 4.60
C TRP A 2 -9.39 -5.61 3.82
N SER A 3 -9.75 -4.44 3.27
CA SER A 3 -8.80 -3.57 2.56
C SER A 3 -7.57 -3.20 3.41
N ARG A 4 -7.71 -2.87 4.71
CA ARG A 4 -6.56 -2.56 5.59
C ARG A 4 -5.69 -3.78 5.90
N VAL A 5 -6.30 -4.96 5.99
CA VAL A 5 -5.54 -6.22 6.11
C VAL A 5 -4.70 -6.44 4.86
N VAL A 6 -5.26 -6.21 3.67
CA VAL A 6 -4.53 -6.38 2.41
C VAL A 6 -3.39 -5.37 2.29
N GLU A 7 -3.58 -4.11 2.72
CA GLU A 7 -2.47 -3.15 2.77
C GLU A 7 -1.33 -3.60 3.68
N PHE A 8 -1.66 -4.11 4.86
CA PHE A 8 -0.66 -4.69 5.76
C PHE A 8 0.09 -5.85 5.10
N MET A 9 -0.63 -6.77 4.43
CA MET A 9 -0.03 -7.87 3.68
C MET A 9 0.88 -7.37 2.54
N LEU A 10 0.49 -6.32 1.82
CA LEU A 10 1.32 -5.68 0.79
C LEU A 10 2.57 -5.03 1.38
N GLY A 11 2.47 -4.43 2.56
CA GLY A 11 3.63 -3.93 3.30
C GLY A 11 4.59 -5.06 3.71
N CYS A 12 4.08 -6.19 4.19
CA CYS A 12 4.90 -7.38 4.47
C CYS A 12 5.55 -7.94 3.20
N TRP A 13 4.82 -7.97 2.09
CA TRP A 13 5.37 -8.36 0.79
C TRP A 13 6.54 -7.45 0.37
N LEU A 14 6.38 -6.13 0.50
CA LEU A 14 7.47 -5.17 0.22
C LEU A 14 8.69 -5.43 1.10
N ALA A 15 8.50 -5.70 2.39
CA ALA A 15 9.61 -5.98 3.30
C ALA A 15 10.44 -7.22 2.89
N ILE A 16 9.77 -8.24 2.35
CA ILE A 16 10.39 -9.50 1.91
C ILE A 16 11.00 -9.36 0.51
N SER A 17 10.45 -8.49 -0.34
CA SER A 17 10.82 -8.40 -1.76
C SER A 17 12.33 -8.24 -2.06
N PRO A 18 13.16 -7.51 -1.28
CA PRO A 18 14.61 -7.41 -1.56
C PRO A 18 15.36 -8.74 -1.43
N PHE A 19 14.81 -9.71 -0.67
CA PHE A 19 15.39 -11.04 -0.53
C PHE A 19 14.98 -12.00 -1.66
N VAL A 20 13.93 -11.67 -2.40
CA VAL A 20 13.41 -12.48 -3.52
C VAL A 20 14.17 -12.19 -4.80
N PHE A 21 14.51 -10.93 -5.06
CA PHE A 21 15.18 -10.51 -6.30
C PHE A 21 16.71 -10.60 -6.19
N THR A 22 17.33 -11.24 -7.16
CA THR A 22 18.79 -11.34 -7.24
C THR A 22 19.43 -10.00 -7.61
N PRO A 23 20.74 -9.79 -7.38
CA PRO A 23 21.40 -8.51 -7.67
C PRO A 23 21.29 -8.02 -9.12
N GLY A 24 21.06 -8.93 -10.09
CA GLY A 24 20.83 -8.58 -11.50
C GLY A 24 19.39 -8.19 -11.85
N GLU A 25 18.44 -8.41 -10.93
CA GLU A 25 17.02 -8.12 -11.10
C GLU A 25 16.56 -6.91 -10.28
N GLN A 26 17.43 -6.43 -9.38
CA GLN A 26 17.26 -5.21 -8.59
C GLN A 26 17.47 -3.98 -9.48
N GLY A 27 16.64 -2.95 -9.30
CA GLY A 27 16.90 -1.66 -9.92
C GLY A 27 17.92 -0.84 -9.10
N PRO A 28 18.10 0.45 -9.43
CA PRO A 28 19.01 1.33 -8.71
C PRO A 28 18.55 1.68 -7.28
N GLU A 29 17.37 1.22 -6.86
CA GLU A 29 16.83 1.46 -5.54
C GLU A 29 17.65 0.79 -4.44
N SER A 30 17.86 1.54 -3.35
CA SER A 30 18.38 0.97 -2.13
C SER A 30 17.30 0.11 -1.45
N PRO A 31 17.62 -1.09 -0.96
CA PRO A 31 16.72 -1.90 -0.13
C PRO A 31 16.14 -1.12 1.06
N LEU A 32 16.87 -0.12 1.58
CA LEU A 32 16.40 0.77 2.64
C LEU A 32 15.14 1.56 2.25
N ILE A 33 15.02 1.99 0.99
CA ILE A 33 13.85 2.74 0.50
C ILE A 33 12.65 1.80 0.45
N ILE A 34 12.83 0.57 -0.02
CA ILE A 34 11.77 -0.45 -0.06
C ILE A 34 11.28 -0.74 1.37
N TRP A 35 12.19 -0.91 2.32
CA TRP A 35 11.83 -1.12 3.72
C TRP A 35 11.13 0.09 4.35
N LEU A 36 11.55 1.31 4.03
CA LEU A 36 10.86 2.52 4.46
C LEU A 36 9.42 2.54 3.94
N CYS A 37 9.21 2.26 2.64
CA CYS A 37 7.87 2.14 2.07
C CYS A 37 7.05 1.04 2.78
N ALA A 38 7.65 -0.13 3.02
CA ALA A 38 7.00 -1.23 3.73
C ALA A 38 6.53 -0.81 5.14
N ILE A 39 7.39 -0.16 5.91
CA ILE A 39 7.09 0.33 7.26
C ILE A 39 5.97 1.36 7.21
N LEU A 40 6.03 2.34 6.29
CA LEU A 40 4.98 3.34 6.13
C LEU A 40 3.63 2.69 5.83
N VAL A 41 3.58 1.76 4.88
CA VAL A 41 2.34 1.04 4.51
C VAL A 41 1.77 0.26 5.69
N ILE A 42 2.62 -0.46 6.43
CA ILE A 42 2.22 -1.22 7.62
C ILE A 42 1.68 -0.29 8.71
N VAL A 43 2.43 0.76 9.06
CA VAL A 43 2.07 1.69 10.12
C VAL A 43 0.79 2.43 9.78
N PHE A 44 0.64 2.92 8.55
CA PHE A 44 -0.56 3.62 8.11
C PHE A 44 -1.78 2.70 8.06
N GLY A 45 -1.60 1.47 7.59
CA GLY A 45 -2.63 0.42 7.60
C GLY A 45 -3.10 0.10 9.02
N LEU A 46 -2.17 -0.14 9.95
CA LEU A 46 -2.49 -0.47 11.35
C LEU A 46 -3.08 0.71 12.12
N ALA A 47 -2.50 1.90 11.98
CA ALA A 47 -2.99 3.12 12.65
C ALA A 47 -4.41 3.47 12.21
N SER A 48 -4.79 3.12 10.97
CA SER A 48 -6.15 3.37 10.47
C SER A 48 -7.26 2.61 11.20
N TYR A 49 -6.94 1.58 11.99
CA TYR A 49 -7.92 0.90 12.84
C TYR A 49 -8.36 1.76 14.03
N TRP A 50 -7.52 2.71 14.45
CA TRP A 50 -7.87 3.59 15.54
C TRP A 50 -8.80 4.71 15.04
N ASN A 51 -9.94 4.89 15.71
CA ASN A 51 -11.00 5.83 15.29
C ASN A 51 -10.52 7.29 15.02
N PRO A 52 -9.60 7.91 15.79
CA PRO A 52 -9.08 9.24 15.47
C PRO A 52 -8.20 9.25 14.21
N LEU A 53 -7.49 8.16 13.92
CA LEU A 53 -6.56 8.04 12.80
C LEU A 53 -7.16 7.27 11.62
N ARG A 54 -8.49 7.13 11.57
CA ARG A 54 -9.18 6.35 10.53
C ARG A 54 -8.90 6.78 9.09
N HIS A 55 -8.43 8.01 8.87
CA HIS A 55 -8.11 8.59 7.56
C HIS A 55 -6.65 8.42 7.15
N LEU A 56 -5.79 7.93 8.06
CA LEU A 56 -4.35 7.80 7.83
C LEU A 56 -4.03 6.80 6.70
N HIS A 57 -4.99 5.92 6.43
CA HIS A 57 -5.04 5.03 5.29
C HIS A 57 -4.96 5.76 3.94
N LEU A 58 -5.36 7.03 3.86
CA LEU A 58 -5.23 7.85 2.65
C LEU A 58 -3.78 8.26 2.40
N ALA A 59 -2.92 8.27 3.41
CA ALA A 59 -1.48 8.50 3.21
C ALA A 59 -0.84 7.38 2.37
N ASN A 60 -1.42 6.17 2.36
CA ASN A 60 -1.01 5.09 1.45
C ASN A 60 -1.22 5.45 -0.04
N VAL A 61 -2.12 6.38 -0.37
CA VAL A 61 -2.26 6.90 -1.74
C VAL A 61 -0.97 7.60 -2.18
N LEU A 62 -0.39 8.43 -1.32
CA LEU A 62 0.86 9.13 -1.63
C LEU A 62 2.02 8.15 -1.77
N VAL A 63 2.11 7.15 -0.87
CA VAL A 63 3.14 6.11 -0.95
C VAL A 63 2.99 5.30 -2.24
N ALA A 64 1.76 4.90 -2.60
CA ALA A 64 1.48 4.17 -3.83
C ALA A 64 1.88 4.96 -5.10
N LEU A 65 1.52 6.25 -5.16
CA LEU A 65 1.88 7.11 -6.28
C LEU A 65 3.40 7.30 -6.39
N ALA A 66 4.09 7.45 -5.26
CA ALA A 66 5.55 7.53 -5.22
C ALA A 66 6.20 6.23 -5.73
N MET A 67 5.69 5.06 -5.33
CA MET A 67 6.17 3.75 -5.80
C MET A 67 5.99 3.57 -7.31
N ILE A 68 4.80 3.89 -7.83
CA ILE A 68 4.48 3.79 -9.26
C ILE A 68 5.35 4.75 -10.07
N GLY A 69 5.42 6.01 -9.64
CA GLY A 69 6.20 7.05 -10.30
C GLY A 69 7.69 6.69 -10.32
N TYR A 70 8.24 6.32 -9.16
CA TYR A 70 9.63 5.91 -9.06
C TYR A 70 9.92 4.69 -9.94
N GLY A 71 9.15 3.60 -9.80
CA GLY A 71 9.40 2.40 -10.59
C GLY A 71 9.29 2.62 -12.09
N ARG A 72 8.42 3.54 -12.54
CA ARG A 72 8.26 3.85 -13.96
C ARG A 72 9.36 4.75 -14.52
N PHE A 73 9.85 5.72 -13.75
CA PHE A 73 10.75 6.76 -14.24
C PHE A 73 12.23 6.58 -13.80
N ALA A 74 12.52 5.65 -12.88
CA ALA A 74 13.88 5.44 -12.37
C ALA A 74 14.84 4.86 -13.42
N VAL A 75 14.34 4.06 -14.38
CA VAL A 75 15.16 3.39 -15.39
C VAL A 75 14.47 3.43 -16.75
N SER A 76 15.27 3.53 -17.82
CA SER A 76 14.77 3.37 -19.19
C SER A 76 14.43 1.89 -19.47
N ALA A 77 13.52 1.63 -20.41
CA ALA A 77 13.14 0.26 -20.73
C ALA A 77 14.35 -0.56 -21.25
N PRO A 78 14.45 -1.87 -20.91
CA PRO A 78 13.47 -2.66 -20.15
C PRO A 78 13.55 -2.45 -18.63
N VAL A 79 12.39 -2.36 -17.98
CA VAL A 79 12.28 -2.15 -16.52
C VAL A 79 12.66 -3.46 -15.79
N PRO A 80 13.58 -3.42 -14.81
CA PRO A 80 13.96 -4.59 -14.02
C PRO A 80 12.77 -5.23 -13.28
N PRO A 81 12.78 -6.56 -13.03
CA PRO A 81 11.70 -7.25 -12.32
C PRO A 81 11.36 -6.65 -10.95
N ALA A 82 12.35 -6.20 -10.17
CA ALA A 82 12.11 -5.58 -8.87
C ALA A 82 11.29 -4.28 -8.97
N LEU A 83 11.56 -3.45 -9.98
CA LEU A 83 10.81 -2.22 -10.23
C LEU A 83 9.41 -2.51 -10.78
N GLN A 84 9.25 -3.55 -11.60
CA GLN A 84 7.91 -4.00 -12.02
C GLN A 84 7.08 -4.45 -10.82
N ASN A 85 7.67 -5.19 -9.89
CA ASN A 85 7.04 -5.57 -8.63
C ASN A 85 6.67 -4.35 -7.79
N LEU A 86 7.53 -3.33 -7.72
CA LEU A 86 7.25 -2.08 -7.02
C LEU A 86 6.04 -1.35 -7.63
N ILE A 87 5.98 -1.24 -8.95
CA ILE A 87 4.84 -0.64 -9.67
C ILE A 87 3.55 -1.42 -9.39
N LEU A 88 3.57 -2.75 -9.55
CA LEU A 88 2.40 -3.59 -9.37
C LEU A 88 1.87 -3.54 -7.94
N THR A 89 2.77 -3.61 -6.96
CA THR A 89 2.43 -3.48 -5.54
C THR A 89 1.85 -2.09 -5.25
N GLY A 90 2.41 -1.03 -5.84
CA GLY A 90 1.88 0.33 -5.74
C GLY A 90 0.47 0.46 -6.33
N LEU A 91 0.19 -0.15 -7.48
CA LEU A 91 -1.15 -0.15 -8.08
C LEU A 91 -2.19 -0.86 -7.21
N LEU A 92 -1.84 -2.03 -6.66
CA LEU A 92 -2.70 -2.76 -5.72
C LEU A 92 -2.94 -1.93 -4.47
N LEU A 93 -1.88 -1.34 -3.90
CA LEU A 93 -1.99 -0.47 -2.74
C LEU A 93 -2.90 0.73 -3.01
N LEU A 94 -2.77 1.38 -4.17
CA LEU A 94 -3.62 2.50 -4.58
C LEU A 94 -5.09 2.09 -4.62
N MET A 95 -5.39 0.95 -5.23
CA MET A 95 -6.75 0.41 -5.31
C MET A 95 -7.35 0.21 -3.91
N PHE A 96 -6.60 -0.42 -2.98
CA PHE A 96 -7.09 -0.67 -1.62
C PHE A 96 -7.13 0.58 -0.75
N ALA A 97 -6.21 1.53 -0.96
CA ALA A 97 -6.17 2.79 -0.23
C ALA A 97 -7.39 3.66 -0.51
N LEU A 98 -7.94 3.62 -1.73
CA LEU A 98 -9.16 4.33 -2.09
C LEU A 98 -10.43 3.71 -1.49
N VAL A 99 -10.43 2.40 -1.19
CA VAL A 99 -11.60 1.71 -0.63
C VAL A 99 -11.84 2.17 0.82
N PRO A 100 -13.02 2.74 1.14
CA PRO A 100 -13.30 3.24 2.48
C PRO A 100 -13.25 2.14 3.56
N ASN A 101 -12.80 2.52 4.76
CA ASN A 101 -12.67 1.59 5.88
C ASN A 101 -13.97 0.83 6.26
N ARG A 102 -15.12 1.47 6.04
CA ARG A 102 -16.46 0.96 6.37
C ARG A 102 -17.29 0.55 5.15
N ALA A 103 -16.66 0.14 4.04
CA ALA A 103 -17.39 -0.31 2.85
C ALA A 103 -18.33 -1.52 3.11
N SER A 104 -18.04 -2.32 4.14
CA SER A 104 -18.84 -3.48 4.54
C SER A 104 -20.00 -3.13 5.50
N GLN A 105 -20.05 -1.90 6.00
CA GLN A 105 -21.11 -1.46 6.92
C GLN A 105 -22.20 -0.74 6.13
N PRO A 106 -23.48 -0.96 6.45
CA PRO A 106 -24.55 -0.19 5.86
C PRO A 106 -24.38 1.31 6.15
N PRO A 107 -24.94 2.18 5.29
CA PRO A 107 -24.91 3.62 5.50
C PRO A 107 -25.39 4.01 6.90
N ARG A 108 -24.77 5.01 7.54
CA ARG A 108 -25.13 5.44 8.90
C ARG A 108 -26.61 5.81 9.04
N CYS A 109 -27.21 6.37 8.00
CA CYS A 109 -28.63 6.72 7.96
C CYS A 109 -29.58 5.52 8.08
N TRP A 110 -29.11 4.29 7.81
CA TRP A 110 -29.91 3.07 7.99
C TRP A 110 -29.94 2.62 9.46
N TYR A 111 -28.93 2.99 10.25
CA TYR A 111 -28.91 2.73 11.69
C TYR A 111 -29.84 3.66 12.47
N GLU A 112 -29.96 4.92 12.05
CA GLU A 112 -30.84 5.91 12.72
C GLU A 112 -32.33 5.60 12.58
N LYS A 113 -32.71 4.79 11.58
CA LYS A 113 -34.11 4.43 11.28
C LYS A 113 -34.53 3.06 11.80
N SER A 114 -33.64 2.28 12.40
CA SER A 114 -34.01 1.00 13.01
C SER A 114 -34.52 1.28 14.42
N PRO A 115 -35.82 1.12 14.72
CA PRO A 115 -36.30 1.17 16.09
C PRO A 115 -35.71 -0.05 16.81
N GLY A 116 -34.82 0.21 17.77
CA GLY A 116 -34.51 -0.73 18.84
C GLY A 116 -35.54 -0.59 19.95
#